data_AF-A0A960K2S4-F1
#
_entry.id   AF-A0A960K2S4-F1
#
_cell.length_a   1.000
_cell.length_b   1.000
_cell.length_c   1.000
_cell.angle_alpha   90.00
_cell.angle_beta   90.00
_cell.angle_gamma   90.00
#
_symmetry.space_group_name_H-M   'P 1'
#
loop_
_entity.id
_entity.type
_entity.pdbx_description
1 polymer ?
#
loop_
_entity_poly.entity_id
_entity_poly.type
_entity_poly.pdbx_seq_one_letter_code
_entity_poly.pdbx_strand_id
1 'polypeptide(L)'
;MRKALLFLVAFGLPAAAEAVVNPGCTLSGNRYECPILTGTRSYRAVFDLEKPYLVEHIRIHNDTASWFQLNWVSGGASDNHWGEYSVYLDDFATQQTVPGVGEVASRDWDPFTKVLQVVSWDAQFDGQGLAVPPGSTVILHNNAEAMVAQGVQHAAVSYGVEVTPLTNGVRSFRQPRIDAPVACDGQIQQTTWNPWVNTSGGSWRVDGATIYSLVPGGHSTDAACIYILNTAGQVRWQTCSGVGVRGMVSFPQQLVQPGEALAAQAAHNCSTPGVWDWGAFLHVY
;
A
#
# COMPACT_ATOMS: atom_id res chain seq x y z
N MET A 1 -56.95 -24.60 -28.77
CA MET A 1 -56.36 -23.44 -28.06
C MET A 1 -55.91 -23.89 -26.67
N ARG A 2 -54.60 -24.13 -26.48
CA ARG A 2 -54.02 -24.49 -25.17
C ARG A 2 -53.45 -23.21 -24.54
N LYS A 3 -53.98 -22.80 -23.38
CA LYS A 3 -53.42 -21.69 -22.58
C LYS A 3 -52.24 -22.24 -21.77
N ALA A 4 -51.04 -21.74 -22.04
CA ALA A 4 -49.87 -21.98 -21.20
C ALA A 4 -49.93 -21.07 -19.98
N LEU A 5 -49.89 -21.67 -18.78
CA LEU A 5 -49.79 -20.97 -17.50
C LEU A 5 -48.30 -20.66 -17.28
N LEU A 6 -47.92 -19.39 -17.31
CA LEU A 6 -46.57 -18.93 -16.99
C LEU A 6 -46.47 -18.84 -15.45
N PHE A 7 -45.77 -19.79 -14.82
CA PHE A 7 -45.38 -19.67 -13.41
C PHE A 7 -44.17 -18.73 -13.33
N LEU A 8 -44.40 -17.48 -12.90
CA LEU A 8 -43.33 -16.63 -12.38
C LEU A 8 -42.92 -17.16 -11.01
N VAL A 9 -41.80 -17.87 -10.94
CA VAL A 9 -41.10 -18.11 -9.68
C VAL A 9 -40.29 -16.84 -9.40
N ALA A 10 -40.87 -15.96 -8.58
CA ALA A 10 -40.13 -14.86 -7.98
C ALA A 10 -39.13 -15.46 -6.98
N PHE A 11 -37.88 -15.65 -7.39
CA PHE A 11 -36.78 -15.80 -6.44
C PHE A 11 -36.65 -14.47 -5.71
N GLY A 12 -37.24 -14.40 -4.52
CA GLY A 12 -36.94 -13.33 -3.58
C GLY A 12 -35.45 -13.36 -3.30
N LEU A 13 -34.72 -12.39 -3.82
CA LEU A 13 -33.37 -12.11 -3.34
C LEU A 13 -33.51 -11.87 -1.83
N PRO A 14 -32.82 -12.63 -0.97
CA PRO A 14 -32.81 -12.32 0.45
C PRO A 14 -32.37 -10.87 0.59
N ALA A 15 -33.10 -10.08 1.37
CA ALA A 15 -32.63 -8.79 1.82
C ALA A 15 -31.22 -9.03 2.39
N ALA A 16 -30.19 -8.52 1.70
CA ALA A 16 -28.83 -8.70 2.12
C ALA A 16 -28.75 -8.14 3.54
N ALA A 17 -28.58 -9.02 4.53
CA ALA A 17 -28.19 -8.59 5.86
C ALA A 17 -26.97 -7.70 5.64
N GLU A 18 -27.04 -6.42 6.03
CA GLU A 18 -25.90 -5.52 5.96
C GLU A 18 -24.72 -6.27 6.59
N ALA A 19 -23.71 -6.56 5.78
CA ALA A 19 -22.51 -7.22 6.24
C ALA A 19 -22.02 -6.44 7.47
N VAL A 20 -21.69 -7.14 8.56
CA VAL A 20 -21.15 -6.49 9.76
C VAL A 20 -19.99 -5.62 9.33
N VAL A 21 -20.20 -4.31 9.39
CA VAL A 21 -19.19 -3.32 9.05
C VAL A 21 -18.10 -3.41 10.10
N ASN A 22 -16.85 -3.65 9.67
CA ASN A 22 -15.70 -3.85 10.57
C ASN A 22 -15.81 -5.10 11.47
N PRO A 23 -15.85 -6.32 10.90
CA PRO A 23 -16.03 -7.54 11.68
C PRO A 23 -14.85 -7.79 12.61
N GLY A 24 -15.12 -7.91 13.91
CA GLY A 24 -14.11 -8.19 14.93
C GLY A 24 -13.20 -7.00 15.27
N CYS A 25 -13.48 -5.81 14.74
CA CYS A 25 -12.65 -4.64 15.00
C CYS A 25 -12.98 -3.94 16.32
N THR A 26 -12.00 -3.29 16.91
CA THR A 26 -12.15 -2.40 18.06
C THR A 26 -11.67 -0.99 17.70
N LEU A 27 -12.33 0.05 18.23
CA LEU A 27 -11.86 1.42 18.07
C LEU A 27 -10.88 1.74 19.20
N SER A 28 -9.64 2.10 18.86
CA SER A 28 -8.61 2.49 19.81
C SER A 28 -8.13 3.90 19.46
N GLY A 29 -8.48 4.90 20.29
CA GLY A 29 -8.24 6.30 19.95
C GLY A 29 -8.97 6.71 18.66
N ASN A 30 -8.20 7.01 17.63
CA ASN A 30 -8.65 7.48 16.31
C ASN A 30 -8.42 6.44 15.20
N ARG A 31 -8.36 5.15 15.53
CA ARG A 31 -8.10 4.08 14.56
C ARG A 31 -8.87 2.81 14.88
N TYR A 32 -9.32 2.12 13.83
CA TYR A 32 -9.89 0.79 13.96
C TYR A 32 -8.77 -0.25 13.96
N GLU A 33 -8.72 -1.07 15.00
CA GLU A 33 -7.83 -2.22 15.11
C GLU A 33 -8.65 -3.47 14.81
N CYS A 34 -8.37 -4.11 13.68
CA CYS A 34 -9.12 -5.23 13.12
C CYS A 34 -8.23 -6.47 13.01
N PRO A 35 -8.74 -7.69 13.27
CA PRO A 35 -8.03 -8.90 12.90
C PRO A 35 -8.08 -9.12 11.38
N ILE A 36 -7.04 -9.74 10.83
CA ILE A 36 -7.07 -10.25 9.46
C ILE A 36 -8.03 -11.45 9.37
N LEU A 37 -8.93 -11.42 8.39
CA LEU A 37 -9.93 -12.48 8.17
C LEU A 37 -9.96 -12.85 6.70
N THR A 38 -10.05 -14.14 6.39
CA THR A 38 -10.10 -14.64 5.00
C THR A 38 -11.45 -14.42 4.34
N GLY A 39 -11.46 -14.31 3.01
CA GLY A 39 -12.60 -13.99 2.16
C GLY A 39 -12.75 -12.49 1.92
N THR A 40 -13.79 -12.12 1.17
CA THR A 40 -14.13 -10.71 0.94
C THR A 40 -14.75 -10.10 2.18
N ARG A 41 -14.25 -8.95 2.61
CA ARG A 41 -14.71 -8.19 3.77
C ARG A 41 -14.88 -6.72 3.43
N SER A 42 -15.79 -6.08 4.16
CA SER A 42 -16.02 -4.64 4.05
C SER A 42 -15.64 -3.99 5.38
N TYR A 43 -14.72 -3.03 5.29
CA TYR A 43 -14.31 -2.18 6.39
C TYR A 43 -14.83 -0.76 6.13
N ARG A 44 -15.10 0.02 7.17
CA ARG A 44 -15.57 1.40 7.04
C ARG A 44 -14.91 2.28 8.09
N ALA A 45 -14.21 3.31 7.65
CA ALA A 45 -13.77 4.40 8.50
C ALA A 45 -14.88 5.45 8.51
N VAL A 46 -15.55 5.61 9.65
CA VAL A 46 -16.57 6.64 9.83
C VAL A 46 -15.91 7.85 10.48
N PHE A 47 -15.95 8.99 9.79
CA PHE A 47 -15.56 10.27 10.36
C PHE A 47 -16.74 10.81 11.18
N ASP A 48 -16.59 10.84 12.51
CA ASP A 48 -17.58 11.43 13.41
C ASP A 48 -17.26 12.92 13.60
N LEU A 49 -18.16 13.79 13.12
CA LEU A 49 -17.99 15.24 13.12
C LEU A 49 -18.19 15.88 14.51
N GLU A 50 -18.82 15.16 15.45
CA GLU A 50 -19.08 15.64 16.80
C GLU A 50 -17.98 15.21 17.79
N LYS A 51 -17.08 14.31 17.38
CA LYS A 51 -15.93 13.89 18.18
C LYS A 51 -14.64 14.39 17.54
N PRO A 52 -13.69 14.92 18.33
CA PRO A 52 -12.42 15.46 17.82
C PRO A 52 -11.46 14.40 17.26
N TYR A 53 -11.87 13.14 17.14
CA TYR A 53 -11.04 12.03 16.67
C TYR A 53 -11.60 11.52 15.35
N LEU A 54 -11.08 12.09 14.25
CA LEU A 54 -11.24 11.56 12.90
C LEU A 54 -10.64 10.16 12.89
N VAL A 55 -11.37 9.13 12.44
CA VAL A 55 -10.74 7.83 12.25
C VAL A 55 -9.71 7.96 11.12
N GLU A 56 -8.43 8.01 11.46
CA GLU A 56 -7.34 8.28 10.51
C GLU A 56 -7.03 7.06 9.65
N HIS A 57 -7.18 5.87 10.21
CA HIS A 57 -6.81 4.63 9.53
C HIS A 57 -7.53 3.40 10.09
N ILE A 58 -7.62 2.37 9.25
CA ILE A 58 -8.02 1.02 9.62
C ILE A 58 -6.77 0.15 9.60
N ARG A 59 -6.45 -0.48 10.73
CA ARG A 59 -5.33 -1.40 10.89
C ARG A 59 -5.87 -2.82 10.90
N ILE A 60 -5.35 -3.67 10.02
CA ILE A 60 -5.72 -5.07 9.90
C ILE A 60 -4.49 -5.89 10.33
N HIS A 61 -4.55 -6.50 11.50
CA HIS A 61 -3.44 -7.22 12.11
C HIS A 61 -3.45 -8.69 11.72
N ASN A 62 -2.30 -9.19 11.29
CA ASN A 62 -2.06 -10.61 11.18
C ASN A 62 -1.44 -11.17 12.48
N ASP A 63 -2.27 -11.32 13.51
CA ASP A 63 -1.85 -11.91 14.78
C ASP A 63 -1.74 -13.45 14.74
N THR A 64 -1.86 -14.04 13.55
CA THR A 64 -1.74 -15.49 13.36
C THR A 64 -0.28 -15.90 13.11
N ALA A 65 0.00 -17.20 13.20
CA ALA A 65 1.29 -17.77 12.77
C ALA A 65 1.37 -18.00 11.25
N SER A 66 0.32 -17.67 10.49
CA SER A 66 0.20 -17.97 9.07
C SER A 66 0.45 -16.74 8.21
N TRP A 67 0.94 -16.97 7.00
CA TRP A 67 1.00 -15.93 5.97
C TRP A 67 -0.35 -15.79 5.26
N PHE A 68 -0.72 -14.56 4.94
CA PHE A 68 -1.89 -14.26 4.12
C PHE A 68 -1.49 -13.56 2.83
N GLN A 69 -2.43 -13.55 1.89
CA GLN A 69 -2.36 -12.84 0.63
C GLN A 69 -3.48 -11.81 0.59
N LEU A 70 -3.13 -10.55 0.41
CA LEU A 70 -4.05 -9.45 0.15
C LEU A 70 -4.18 -9.30 -1.37
N ASN A 71 -5.30 -9.75 -1.93
CA ASN A 71 -5.49 -9.80 -3.38
C ASN A 71 -5.72 -8.40 -3.95
N TRP A 72 -6.67 -7.69 -3.34
CA TRP A 72 -7.03 -6.35 -3.73
C TRP A 72 -7.61 -5.57 -2.54
N VAL A 73 -7.50 -4.25 -2.67
CA VAL A 73 -8.20 -3.28 -1.84
C VAL A 73 -8.91 -2.33 -2.78
N SER A 74 -10.21 -2.18 -2.60
CA SER A 74 -10.99 -1.10 -3.19
C SER A 74 -11.50 -0.20 -2.10
N GLY A 75 -11.82 1.04 -2.42
CA GLY A 75 -12.62 1.83 -1.51
C GLY A 75 -13.69 2.64 -2.22
N GLY A 76 -14.46 3.35 -1.43
CA GLY A 76 -15.50 4.24 -1.88
C GLY A 76 -15.85 5.21 -0.77
N ALA A 77 -16.08 6.46 -1.15
CA ALA A 77 -16.61 7.47 -0.25
C ALA A 77 -17.80 8.15 -0.93
N SER A 78 -18.73 8.67 -0.12
CA SER A 78 -19.99 9.19 -0.65
C SER A 78 -19.94 10.67 -1.06
N ASP A 79 -18.85 11.38 -0.75
CA ASP A 79 -18.65 12.78 -1.15
C ASP A 79 -18.05 12.92 -2.57
N ASN A 80 -17.74 14.14 -3.01
CA ASN A 80 -17.19 14.43 -4.35
C ASN A 80 -15.80 15.09 -4.26
N HIS A 81 -15.14 15.03 -3.10
CA HIS A 81 -13.87 15.70 -2.92
C HIS A 81 -12.74 14.83 -3.47
N TRP A 82 -11.63 15.48 -3.81
CA TRP A 82 -10.40 14.75 -4.06
C TRP A 82 -9.96 14.08 -2.76
N GLY A 83 -9.47 12.85 -2.88
CA GLY A 83 -8.81 12.13 -1.81
C GLY A 83 -7.86 11.11 -2.41
N GLU A 84 -6.93 10.61 -1.62
CA GLU A 84 -6.09 9.49 -1.98
C GLU A 84 -6.28 8.43 -0.91
N TYR A 85 -6.38 7.16 -1.32
CA TYR A 85 -6.27 6.09 -0.35
C TYR A 85 -5.00 5.28 -0.61
N SER A 86 -4.37 4.91 0.50
CA SER A 86 -3.08 4.24 0.50
C SER A 86 -3.20 2.96 1.31
N VAL A 87 -2.58 1.91 0.79
CA VAL A 87 -2.36 0.65 1.50
C VAL A 87 -0.91 0.61 1.92
N TYR A 88 -0.72 0.30 3.19
CA TYR A 88 0.59 0.16 3.77
C TYR A 88 0.74 -1.21 4.42
N LEU A 89 1.97 -1.74 4.40
CA LEU A 89 2.33 -2.95 5.11
C LEU A 89 3.37 -2.59 6.18
N ASP A 90 3.06 -2.93 7.43
CA ASP A 90 3.78 -2.61 8.65
C ASP A 90 3.96 -1.10 8.93
N ASP A 91 4.08 -0.78 10.22
CA ASP A 91 4.59 0.52 10.64
C ASP A 91 6.11 0.50 10.41
N PHE A 92 6.59 1.21 9.39
CA PHE A 92 8.02 1.49 9.31
C PHE A 92 8.30 2.77 10.08
N ALA A 93 9.35 2.77 10.90
CA ALA A 93 9.81 3.99 11.52
C ALA A 93 10.52 4.82 10.45
N THR A 94 9.81 5.77 9.84
CA THR A 94 10.46 6.96 9.27
C THR A 94 10.21 8.10 10.26
N GLN A 95 11.21 8.93 10.55
CA GLN A 95 11.09 9.94 11.62
C GLN A 95 10.34 11.22 11.16
N GLN A 96 9.66 11.20 10.02
CA GLN A 96 8.90 12.36 9.52
C GLN A 96 7.40 12.26 9.71
N THR A 97 6.88 11.06 9.54
CA THR A 97 5.46 10.77 9.68
C THR A 97 5.35 9.71 10.76
N VAL A 98 4.48 9.95 11.75
CA VAL A 98 4.16 8.94 12.76
C VAL A 98 2.75 8.44 12.41
N PRO A 99 2.62 7.21 11.88
CA PRO A 99 3.68 6.26 11.48
C PRO A 99 4.26 6.55 10.07
N GLY A 100 5.50 6.12 9.82
CA GLY A 100 6.15 6.15 8.51
C GLY A 100 5.63 4.97 7.70
N VAL A 101 4.50 5.15 7.05
CA VAL A 101 3.71 3.98 6.64
C VAL A 101 4.31 3.37 5.36
N GLY A 102 4.53 2.05 5.35
CA GLY A 102 5.23 1.36 4.26
C GLY A 102 4.41 1.26 2.97
N GLU A 103 4.41 2.32 2.15
CA GLU A 103 3.44 2.46 1.04
C GLU A 103 3.65 1.39 -0.03
N VAL A 104 2.80 0.37 0.01
CA VAL A 104 2.83 -0.72 -0.96
C VAL A 104 1.94 -0.42 -2.17
N ALA A 105 0.96 0.48 -2.03
CA ALA A 105 0.19 1.03 -3.13
C ALA A 105 -0.65 2.25 -2.70
N SER A 106 -0.87 3.18 -3.62
CA SER A 106 -1.84 4.27 -3.48
C SER A 106 -2.62 4.47 -4.77
N ARG A 107 -3.85 4.97 -4.63
CA ARG A 107 -4.69 5.38 -5.75
C ARG A 107 -5.44 6.65 -5.41
N ASP A 108 -5.43 7.55 -6.39
CA ASP A 108 -6.27 8.74 -6.36
C ASP A 108 -7.75 8.35 -6.46
N TRP A 109 -8.55 9.09 -5.73
CA TRP A 109 -9.99 9.15 -5.94
C TRP A 109 -10.28 9.96 -7.20
N ASP A 110 -11.00 9.34 -8.14
CA ASP A 110 -11.73 10.07 -9.16
C ASP A 110 -13.03 10.71 -8.57
N PRO A 111 -13.05 12.05 -8.36
CA PRO A 111 -14.18 12.74 -7.73
C PRO A 111 -15.45 12.69 -8.58
N PHE A 112 -15.36 12.34 -9.87
CA PHE A 112 -16.50 12.28 -10.78
C PHE A 112 -17.23 10.94 -10.72
N THR A 113 -16.50 9.85 -10.45
CA THR A 113 -17.10 8.50 -10.42
C THR A 113 -17.50 8.06 -9.02
N LYS A 114 -16.98 8.70 -7.96
CA LYS A 114 -17.20 8.30 -6.55
C LYS A 114 -16.79 6.85 -6.24
N VAL A 115 -16.05 6.23 -7.17
CA VAL A 115 -15.55 4.86 -7.08
C VAL A 115 -14.05 4.99 -6.97
N LEU A 116 -13.45 4.44 -5.92
CA LEU A 116 -11.99 4.38 -5.88
C LEU A 116 -11.52 3.31 -6.85
N GLN A 117 -10.45 3.61 -7.58
CA GLN A 117 -9.79 2.62 -8.42
C GLN A 117 -9.32 1.47 -7.57
N VAL A 118 -9.43 0.23 -8.05
CA VAL A 118 -8.95 -0.93 -7.31
C VAL A 118 -7.42 -0.91 -7.26
N VAL A 119 -6.88 -0.95 -6.06
CA VAL A 119 -5.50 -1.39 -5.84
C VAL A 119 -5.53 -2.91 -5.92
N SER A 120 -4.92 -3.44 -6.96
CA SER A 120 -4.69 -4.86 -7.08
C SER A 120 -3.22 -5.12 -7.39
N TRP A 121 -2.68 -6.17 -6.78
CA TRP A 121 -1.37 -6.72 -7.11
C TRP A 121 -1.49 -7.90 -8.09
N ASP A 122 -2.72 -8.27 -8.48
CA ASP A 122 -3.04 -9.44 -9.30
C ASP A 122 -3.18 -9.18 -10.81
N ALA A 123 -3.35 -7.92 -11.23
CA ALA A 123 -4.20 -7.66 -12.40
C ALA A 123 -3.54 -7.87 -13.79
N GLN A 124 -2.24 -8.18 -13.86
CA GLN A 124 -1.59 -8.35 -15.17
C GLN A 124 -0.72 -9.60 -15.35
N PHE A 125 -0.21 -10.26 -14.29
CA PHE A 125 0.80 -11.32 -14.46
C PHE A 125 0.78 -12.41 -13.36
N ASP A 126 -0.22 -13.29 -13.34
CA ASP A 126 -0.26 -14.55 -12.54
C ASP A 126 -0.94 -14.53 -11.15
N GLY A 127 -1.84 -13.59 -10.85
CA GLY A 127 -2.75 -13.75 -9.69
C GLY A 127 -2.06 -13.70 -8.32
N GLN A 128 -1.02 -12.89 -8.17
CA GLN A 128 -0.18 -12.86 -6.97
C GLN A 128 -0.54 -11.63 -6.12
N GLY A 129 -1.31 -11.82 -5.05
CA GLY A 129 -1.61 -10.74 -4.10
C GLY A 129 -0.39 -10.39 -3.24
N LEU A 130 -0.49 -9.29 -2.47
CA LEU A 130 0.54 -8.88 -1.52
C LEU A 130 0.63 -9.87 -0.36
N ALA A 131 1.82 -10.42 -0.11
CA ALA A 131 2.09 -11.31 1.01
C ALA A 131 2.12 -10.52 2.33
N VAL A 132 1.31 -10.94 3.30
CA VAL A 132 1.16 -10.35 4.63
C VAL A 132 1.73 -11.32 5.67
N PRO A 133 2.93 -11.04 6.25
CA PRO A 133 3.60 -11.92 7.21
C PRO A 133 2.84 -12.11 8.53
N PRO A 134 3.08 -13.21 9.26
CA PRO A 134 2.75 -13.31 10.69
C PRO A 134 3.30 -12.11 11.48
N GLY A 135 2.47 -11.53 12.35
CA GLY A 135 2.81 -10.38 13.19
C GLY A 135 2.80 -9.03 12.49
N SER A 136 2.45 -8.98 11.19
CA SER A 136 2.39 -7.73 10.43
C SER A 136 1.05 -7.00 10.56
N THR A 137 1.03 -5.73 10.17
CA THR A 137 -0.20 -4.92 10.10
C THR A 137 -0.39 -4.33 8.70
N VAL A 138 -1.56 -4.53 8.10
CA VAL A 138 -1.97 -3.79 6.90
C VAL A 138 -2.71 -2.53 7.35
N ILE A 139 -2.32 -1.36 6.85
CA ILE A 139 -2.93 -0.09 7.22
C ILE A 139 -3.62 0.48 5.98
N LEU A 140 -4.93 0.70 6.09
CA LEU A 140 -5.73 1.40 5.10
C LEU A 140 -5.92 2.83 5.59
N HIS A 141 -5.36 3.77 4.84
CA HIS A 141 -5.39 5.18 5.18
C HIS A 141 -6.07 5.97 4.08
N ASN A 142 -6.89 6.93 4.48
CA ASN A 142 -7.42 7.93 3.58
C ASN A 142 -6.68 9.25 3.82
N ASN A 143 -5.88 9.65 2.85
CA ASN A 143 -5.20 10.93 2.86
C ASN A 143 -6.18 12.02 2.40
N ALA A 144 -7.04 12.42 3.33
CA ALA A 144 -7.94 13.58 3.21
C ALA A 144 -7.45 14.76 4.07
N GLU A 145 -6.24 14.67 4.64
CA GLU A 145 -5.73 15.58 5.67
C GLU A 145 -5.69 17.04 5.21
N ALA A 146 -5.35 17.28 3.94
CA ALA A 146 -5.29 18.63 3.38
C ALA A 146 -6.68 19.32 3.34
N MET A 147 -7.76 18.55 3.19
CA MET A 147 -9.14 19.06 3.17
C MET A 147 -9.70 19.20 4.59
N VAL A 148 -9.36 18.27 5.48
CA VAL A 148 -9.67 18.38 6.92
C VAL A 148 -9.08 19.66 7.52
N ALA A 149 -7.82 19.99 7.19
CA ALA A 149 -7.16 21.21 7.64
C ALA A 149 -7.88 22.50 7.17
N GLN A 150 -8.69 22.40 6.11
CA GLN A 150 -9.50 23.48 5.56
C GLN A 150 -10.95 23.47 6.09
N GLY A 151 -11.27 22.59 7.06
CA GLY A 151 -12.61 22.44 7.62
C GLY A 151 -13.61 21.78 6.66
N VAL A 152 -13.14 21.14 5.58
CA VAL A 152 -13.99 20.44 4.62
C VAL A 152 -14.36 19.07 5.19
N GLN A 153 -15.66 18.78 5.18
CA GLN A 153 -16.18 17.51 5.66
C GLN A 153 -15.98 16.41 4.62
N HIS A 154 -15.28 15.34 5.01
CA HIS A 154 -15.25 14.10 4.25
C HIS A 154 -16.29 13.11 4.75
N ALA A 155 -16.95 12.46 3.82
CA ALA A 155 -17.83 11.37 4.08
C ALA A 155 -17.06 10.13 4.57
N ALA A 156 -17.78 9.25 5.24
CA ALA A 156 -17.25 7.94 5.60
C ALA A 156 -16.69 7.21 4.38
N VAL A 157 -15.49 6.65 4.52
CA VAL A 157 -14.84 5.83 3.51
C VAL A 157 -15.08 4.37 3.85
N SER A 158 -15.56 3.61 2.87
CA SER A 158 -15.67 2.16 2.94
C SER A 158 -14.56 1.54 2.11
N TYR A 159 -13.97 0.46 2.61
CA TYR A 159 -12.99 -0.36 1.91
C TYR A 159 -13.54 -1.76 1.69
N GLY A 160 -13.46 -2.24 0.46
CA GLY A 160 -13.56 -3.66 0.15
C GLY A 160 -12.17 -4.27 0.20
N VAL A 161 -12.01 -5.39 0.88
CA VAL A 161 -10.74 -6.09 1.01
C VAL A 161 -10.95 -7.58 0.79
N GLU A 162 -10.13 -8.20 -0.05
CA GLU A 162 -10.09 -9.66 -0.17
C GLU A 162 -8.76 -10.21 0.33
N VAL A 163 -8.87 -11.14 1.29
CA VAL A 163 -7.73 -11.85 1.86
C VAL A 163 -7.90 -13.35 1.67
N THR A 164 -6.85 -14.03 1.21
CA THR A 164 -6.80 -15.50 1.15
C THR A 164 -5.59 -16.04 1.91
N PRO A 165 -5.58 -17.31 2.34
CA PRO A 165 -4.34 -17.96 2.77
C PRO A 165 -3.27 -17.81 1.68
N LEU A 166 -2.03 -17.53 2.07
CA LEU A 166 -0.96 -17.37 1.09
C LEU A 166 -0.68 -18.69 0.39
N THR A 167 -0.90 -18.74 -0.93
CA THR A 167 -0.47 -19.85 -1.80
C THR A 167 0.69 -19.43 -2.67
N ASN A 168 0.67 -18.19 -3.15
CA ASN A 168 1.73 -17.50 -3.86
C ASN A 168 1.57 -15.99 -3.63
N GLY A 169 2.61 -15.17 -3.65
CA GLY A 169 2.38 -13.74 -3.44
C GLY A 169 3.60 -12.84 -3.54
N VAL A 170 3.32 -11.59 -3.88
CA VAL A 170 4.29 -10.49 -3.92
C VAL A 170 4.82 -10.25 -2.52
N ARG A 171 6.10 -10.48 -2.31
CA ARG A 171 6.82 -9.99 -1.15
C ARG A 171 7.27 -8.56 -1.44
N SER A 172 6.74 -7.60 -0.69
CA SER A 172 7.18 -6.22 -0.78
C SER A 172 8.42 -6.02 0.08
N PHE A 173 9.57 -5.81 -0.56
CA PHE A 173 10.81 -5.51 0.15
C PHE A 173 11.08 -4.01 0.12
N ARG A 174 11.02 -3.35 1.29
CA ARG A 174 11.41 -1.94 1.41
C ARG A 174 12.90 -1.77 1.16
N GLN A 175 13.24 -0.80 0.34
CA GLN A 175 14.60 -0.35 0.07
C GLN A 175 14.68 1.18 0.17
N PRO A 176 15.60 1.70 0.99
CA PRO A 176 16.44 0.95 1.94
C PRO A 176 15.63 0.39 3.12
N ARG A 177 16.17 -0.62 3.82
CA ARG A 177 15.42 -1.37 4.85
C ARG A 177 14.95 -0.47 6.00
N ILE A 178 15.85 0.34 6.53
CA ILE A 178 15.62 1.32 7.60
C ILE A 178 16.49 2.51 7.25
N ASP A 179 15.89 3.68 7.12
CA ASP A 179 16.64 4.92 6.97
C ASP A 179 16.42 5.79 8.18
N ALA A 180 17.51 6.39 8.66
CA ALA A 180 17.41 7.57 9.48
C ALA A 180 16.75 8.69 8.63
N PRO A 181 15.97 9.59 9.23
CA PRO A 181 15.50 10.77 8.51
C PRO A 181 16.68 11.48 7.86
N VAL A 182 16.51 11.78 6.58
CA VAL A 182 17.51 12.51 5.82
C VAL A 182 17.20 14.00 5.99
N ALA A 183 17.88 14.63 6.95
CA ALA A 183 17.73 16.05 7.21
C ALA A 183 18.33 16.86 6.05
N CYS A 184 17.58 17.85 5.56
CA CYS A 184 18.08 18.75 4.54
C CYS A 184 18.99 19.82 5.16
N ASP A 185 20.25 19.85 4.71
CA ASP A 185 21.33 20.71 5.22
C ASP A 185 21.87 21.71 4.17
N GLY A 186 21.16 21.88 3.06
CA GLY A 186 21.60 22.73 1.95
C GLY A 186 22.52 22.04 0.94
N GLN A 187 22.78 20.73 1.07
CA GLN A 187 23.54 19.93 0.12
C GLN A 187 22.69 18.81 -0.50
N ILE A 188 23.26 18.07 -1.46
CA ILE A 188 22.64 16.84 -1.95
C ILE A 188 22.73 15.79 -0.86
N GLN A 189 21.57 15.25 -0.50
CA GLN A 189 21.44 14.15 0.43
C GLN A 189 21.13 12.85 -0.32
N GLN A 190 21.54 11.72 0.23
CA GLN A 190 21.34 10.40 -0.37
C GLN A 190 20.88 9.39 0.66
N THR A 191 20.01 8.48 0.25
CA THR A 191 19.67 7.32 1.08
C THR A 191 20.82 6.32 1.12
N THR A 192 20.90 5.57 2.22
CA THR A 192 21.96 4.56 2.40
C THR A 192 21.50 3.23 1.81
N TRP A 193 22.30 2.60 0.95
CA TRP A 193 21.98 1.23 0.51
C TRP A 193 22.05 0.22 1.63
N ASN A 194 20.97 -0.54 1.82
CA ASN A 194 20.92 -1.71 2.68
C ASN A 194 20.31 -2.90 1.91
N PRO A 195 21.10 -3.58 1.07
CA PRO A 195 20.57 -4.52 0.07
C PRO A 195 19.89 -5.75 0.69
N TRP A 196 18.80 -6.25 0.11
CA TRP A 196 18.21 -7.56 0.40
C TRP A 196 18.94 -8.67 -0.35
N VAL A 197 19.76 -9.43 0.38
CA VAL A 197 20.43 -10.62 -0.18
C VAL A 197 19.40 -11.73 -0.37
N ASN A 198 19.37 -12.31 -1.56
CA ASN A 198 18.63 -13.53 -1.84
C ASN A 198 19.32 -14.71 -1.16
N THR A 199 18.93 -14.98 0.08
CA THR A 199 19.37 -16.15 0.84
C THR A 199 18.50 -17.38 0.57
N SER A 200 17.53 -17.29 -0.34
CA SER A 200 16.72 -18.45 -0.72
C SER A 200 17.54 -19.37 -1.62
N GLY A 201 17.20 -20.66 -1.64
CA GLY A 201 17.82 -21.64 -2.53
C GLY A 201 17.39 -21.49 -4.01
N GLY A 202 16.53 -20.52 -4.35
CA GLY A 202 16.01 -20.29 -5.69
C GLY A 202 16.16 -18.82 -6.12
N SER A 203 15.91 -18.54 -7.39
CA SER A 203 15.93 -17.16 -7.90
C SER A 203 14.67 -16.40 -7.49
N TRP A 204 14.81 -15.13 -7.10
CA TRP A 204 13.66 -14.22 -6.99
C TRP A 204 13.35 -13.61 -8.35
N ARG A 205 12.06 -13.37 -8.62
CA ARG A 205 11.62 -12.53 -9.75
C ARG A 205 11.26 -11.14 -9.26
N VAL A 206 11.67 -10.12 -9.98
CA VAL A 206 11.35 -8.71 -9.69
C VAL A 206 11.01 -7.98 -10.97
N ASP A 207 9.86 -7.32 -11.01
CA ASP A 207 9.34 -6.65 -12.22
C ASP A 207 8.72 -5.27 -11.94
N GLY A 208 8.73 -4.83 -10.69
CA GLY A 208 8.19 -3.55 -10.31
C GLY A 208 8.57 -3.10 -8.92
N ALA A 209 8.15 -1.88 -8.60
CA ALA A 209 8.18 -1.35 -7.26
C ALA A 209 7.06 -0.34 -7.06
N THR A 210 6.67 -0.14 -5.81
CA THR A 210 5.94 1.07 -5.40
C THR A 210 6.94 2.03 -4.77
N ILE A 211 7.03 3.24 -5.30
CA ILE A 211 7.90 4.29 -4.81
C ILE A 211 7.11 5.17 -3.85
N TYR A 212 7.62 5.31 -2.64
CA TYR A 212 7.26 6.36 -1.70
C TYR A 212 8.29 7.48 -1.80
N SER A 213 7.84 8.72 -1.94
CA SER A 213 8.72 9.88 -1.92
C SER A 213 7.96 11.09 -1.38
N LEU A 214 8.49 11.69 -0.31
CA LEU A 214 7.97 12.92 0.27
C LEU A 214 9.14 13.89 0.46
N VAL A 215 9.18 14.92 -0.38
CA VAL A 215 10.17 16.02 -0.30
C VAL A 215 9.48 17.31 0.12
N PRO A 216 10.20 18.28 0.72
CA PRO A 216 9.64 19.61 0.94
C PRO A 216 9.08 20.21 -0.36
N GLY A 217 7.76 20.36 -0.44
CA GLY A 217 7.08 20.94 -1.61
C GLY A 217 6.82 19.99 -2.78
N GLY A 218 6.96 18.66 -2.63
CA GLY A 218 6.66 17.72 -3.72
C GLY A 218 6.77 16.23 -3.40
N HIS A 219 6.68 15.42 -4.46
CA HIS A 219 6.65 13.95 -4.41
C HIS A 219 7.71 13.29 -5.31
N SER A 220 8.78 14.02 -5.62
CA SER A 220 9.85 13.55 -6.51
C SER A 220 11.23 13.88 -5.96
N THR A 221 12.16 12.95 -6.16
CA THR A 221 13.58 13.10 -5.84
C THR A 221 14.39 13.34 -7.13
N ASP A 222 15.61 13.90 -7.03
CA ASP A 222 16.39 14.30 -8.20
C ASP A 222 16.97 13.12 -8.96
N ALA A 223 17.35 12.07 -8.24
CA ALA A 223 17.79 10.82 -8.82
C ALA A 223 17.37 9.64 -7.94
N ALA A 224 16.91 8.56 -8.55
CA ALA A 224 16.71 7.31 -7.83
C ALA A 224 16.87 6.12 -8.77
N CYS A 225 17.30 5.00 -8.21
CA CYS A 225 17.54 3.78 -8.96
C CYS A 225 17.33 2.55 -8.09
N ILE A 226 16.90 1.46 -8.73
CA ILE A 226 16.86 0.10 -8.18
C ILE A 226 17.99 -0.69 -8.82
N TYR A 227 18.66 -1.53 -8.05
CA TYR A 227 19.86 -2.27 -8.43
C TYR A 227 19.73 -3.75 -8.10
N ILE A 228 20.37 -4.58 -8.91
CA ILE A 228 20.75 -5.95 -8.54
C ILE A 228 22.27 -6.00 -8.43
N LEU A 229 22.74 -6.37 -7.25
CA LEU A 229 24.15 -6.57 -6.95
C LEU A 229 24.51 -8.04 -7.10
N ASN A 230 25.63 -8.33 -7.76
CA ASN A 230 26.19 -9.68 -7.80
C ASN A 230 26.74 -10.10 -6.42
N THR A 231 27.22 -11.34 -6.30
CA THR A 231 27.78 -11.88 -5.05
C THR A 231 29.05 -11.15 -4.56
N ALA A 232 29.71 -10.38 -5.43
CA ALA A 232 30.85 -9.53 -5.07
C ALA A 232 30.42 -8.10 -4.66
N GLY A 233 29.11 -7.81 -4.62
CA GLY A 233 28.56 -6.49 -4.28
C GLY A 233 28.60 -5.49 -5.43
N GLN A 234 28.91 -5.91 -6.65
CA GLN A 234 28.96 -5.02 -7.83
C GLN A 234 27.60 -4.94 -8.51
N VAL A 235 27.24 -3.78 -9.05
CA VAL A 235 26.01 -3.59 -9.82
C VAL A 235 26.07 -4.45 -11.09
N ARG A 236 25.19 -5.46 -11.17
CA ARG A 236 24.97 -6.27 -12.38
C ARG A 236 23.89 -5.65 -13.26
N TRP A 237 22.86 -5.10 -12.63
CA TRP A 237 21.72 -4.51 -13.31
C TRP A 237 21.20 -3.32 -12.52
N GLN A 238 20.64 -2.33 -13.21
CA GLN A 238 19.99 -1.18 -12.60
C GLN A 238 18.86 -0.64 -13.48
N THR A 239 17.86 -0.01 -12.84
CA THR A 239 16.87 0.85 -13.49
C THR A 239 16.67 2.13 -12.69
N CYS A 240 16.64 3.27 -13.37
CA CYS A 240 16.45 4.58 -12.74
C CYS A 240 15.24 5.34 -13.31
N SER A 241 14.66 4.84 -14.40
CA SER A 241 13.54 5.49 -15.08
C SER A 241 12.28 5.39 -14.23
N GLY A 242 11.66 6.52 -13.90
CA GLY A 242 10.42 6.59 -13.12
C GLY A 242 10.58 6.30 -11.62
N VAL A 243 11.74 5.81 -11.17
CA VAL A 243 12.01 5.46 -9.76
C VAL A 243 12.08 6.71 -8.85
N GLY A 244 12.34 7.88 -9.44
CA GLY A 244 12.43 9.15 -8.71
C GLY A 244 11.10 9.80 -8.36
N VAL A 245 9.96 9.20 -8.75
CA VAL A 245 8.63 9.79 -8.56
C VAL A 245 7.77 8.83 -7.74
N ARG A 246 7.02 9.35 -6.78
CA ARG A 246 6.04 8.56 -6.01
C ARG A 246 5.07 7.84 -6.94
N GLY A 247 4.74 6.60 -6.60
CA GLY A 247 3.76 5.78 -7.33
C GLY A 247 4.33 4.45 -7.81
N MET A 248 3.57 3.76 -8.65
CA MET A 248 4.00 2.46 -9.17
C MET A 248 4.94 2.62 -10.35
N VAL A 249 6.04 1.88 -10.32
CA VAL A 249 6.96 1.71 -11.45
C VAL A 249 7.00 0.25 -11.85
N SER A 250 6.85 -0.03 -13.13
CA SER A 250 7.09 -1.34 -13.71
C SER A 250 8.34 -1.31 -14.56
N PHE A 251 9.05 -2.43 -14.61
CA PHE A 251 10.26 -2.60 -15.43
C PHE A 251 10.34 -4.04 -15.94
N PRO A 252 11.14 -4.30 -17.01
CA PRO A 252 11.29 -5.66 -17.52
C PRO A 252 11.76 -6.62 -16.43
N GLN A 253 11.04 -7.73 -16.26
CA GLN A 253 11.30 -8.72 -15.21
C GLN A 253 12.78 -9.09 -15.15
N GLN A 254 13.35 -9.03 -13.95
CA GLN A 254 14.69 -9.47 -13.62
C GLN A 254 14.67 -10.67 -12.69
N LEU A 255 15.73 -11.47 -12.76
CA LEU A 255 16.00 -12.54 -11.82
C LEU A 255 17.12 -12.13 -10.87
N VAL A 256 16.93 -12.36 -9.58
CA VAL A 256 17.95 -12.21 -8.53
C VAL A 256 18.36 -13.60 -8.11
N GLN A 257 19.58 -14.01 -8.46
CA GLN A 257 20.07 -15.35 -8.17
C GLN A 257 20.36 -15.54 -6.67
N PRO A 258 20.40 -16.79 -6.16
CA PRO A 258 20.89 -17.05 -4.81
C PRO A 258 22.25 -16.37 -4.56
N GLY A 259 22.36 -15.62 -3.48
CA GLY A 259 23.54 -14.85 -3.09
C GLY A 259 23.66 -13.45 -3.73
N GLU A 260 22.88 -13.13 -4.76
CA GLU A 260 22.74 -11.75 -5.26
C GLU A 260 21.88 -10.91 -4.31
N ALA A 261 21.88 -9.59 -4.48
CA ALA A 261 21.10 -8.70 -3.63
C ALA A 261 20.32 -7.64 -4.41
N LEU A 262 19.14 -7.27 -3.90
CA LEU A 262 18.36 -6.12 -4.36
C LEU A 262 18.70 -4.89 -3.53
N ALA A 263 18.99 -3.77 -4.18
CA ALA A 263 19.19 -2.49 -3.50
C ALA A 263 18.40 -1.38 -4.17
N ALA A 264 18.14 -0.27 -3.47
CA ALA A 264 17.63 0.94 -4.10
C ALA A 264 18.19 2.19 -3.41
N GLN A 265 18.53 3.23 -4.20
CA GLN A 265 18.90 4.57 -3.71
C GLN A 265 17.96 5.61 -4.25
N ALA A 266 17.92 6.71 -3.50
CA ALA A 266 17.62 8.00 -4.04
C ALA A 266 18.65 9.04 -3.59
N ALA A 267 18.68 10.16 -4.31
CA ALA A 267 19.43 11.35 -4.01
C ALA A 267 18.55 12.59 -4.28
N HIS A 268 18.51 13.50 -3.32
CA HIS A 268 17.73 14.73 -3.42
C HIS A 268 18.58 15.96 -3.08
N ASN A 269 18.43 17.02 -3.87
CA ASN A 269 18.99 18.34 -3.62
C ASN A 269 18.17 19.06 -2.55
N CYS A 270 18.64 18.93 -1.31
CA CYS A 270 18.04 19.48 -0.11
C CYS A 270 18.35 20.98 0.08
N SER A 271 18.08 21.79 -0.94
CA SER A 271 18.37 23.24 -0.93
C SER A 271 17.53 24.04 0.07
N THR A 272 16.38 23.51 0.48
CA THR A 272 15.51 24.11 1.50
C THR A 272 15.56 23.28 2.78
N PRO A 273 15.67 23.90 3.97
CA PRO A 273 15.57 23.18 5.24
C PRO A 273 14.26 22.38 5.32
N GLY A 274 14.36 21.16 5.82
CA GLY A 274 13.26 20.22 5.87
C GLY A 274 13.77 18.82 6.14
N VAL A 275 12.88 17.85 6.01
CA VAL A 275 13.25 16.45 6.07
C VAL A 275 12.70 15.80 4.79
N TRP A 276 13.48 14.91 4.19
CA TRP A 276 13.08 14.14 3.02
C TRP A 276 13.03 12.64 3.32
N ASP A 277 11.95 11.99 2.86
CA ASP A 277 11.72 10.55 3.02
C ASP A 277 11.51 9.88 1.66
N TRP A 278 12.07 8.68 1.53
CA TRP A 278 12.02 7.90 0.30
C TRP A 278 12.11 6.41 0.59
N GLY A 279 11.39 5.61 -0.19
CA GLY A 279 11.52 4.17 -0.17
C GLY A 279 10.98 3.54 -1.45
N ALA A 280 11.56 2.42 -1.84
CA ALA A 280 11.07 1.55 -2.90
C ALA A 280 10.60 0.22 -2.31
N PHE A 281 9.34 -0.13 -2.51
CA PHE A 281 8.75 -1.41 -2.13
C PHE A 281 8.77 -2.32 -3.35
N LEU A 282 9.82 -3.12 -3.46
CA LEU A 282 10.07 -3.97 -4.62
C LEU A 282 9.05 -5.11 -4.66
N HIS A 283 8.47 -5.37 -5.85
CA HIS A 283 7.56 -6.49 -6.06
C HIS A 283 8.39 -7.75 -6.35
N VAL A 284 8.51 -8.62 -5.34
CA VAL A 284 9.38 -9.81 -5.40
C VAL A 284 8.58 -11.11 -5.30
N TYR A 285 8.86 -12.08 -6.16
CA TYR A 285 8.22 -13.40 -6.22
C TYR A 285 9.22 -14.54 -6.05
#